data_AF-A0A5N8ZAM5-F1
#
_entry.id   AF-A0A5N8ZAM5-F1
#
_cell.length_a   1.000
_cell.length_b   1.000
_cell.length_c   1.000
_cell.angle_alpha   90.00
_cell.angle_beta   90.00
_cell.angle_gamma   90.00
#
_symmetry.space_group_name_H-M   'P 1'
#
loop_
_entity.id
_entity.type
_entity.pdbx_description
1 polymer ?
#
loop_
_entity_poly.entity_id
_entity_poly.type
_entity_poly.pdbx_seq_one_letter_code
_entity_poly.pdbx_strand_id
1 'polypeptide(L)'
;MGKFYDNSIIPQNLKRNFDVYERINNLGIDLGTFEENVTNITKSGLPIASVVFHESGLVYLSGEGGGEKQMNDDPERVKEGQLAAQKIADNMLRRLHWAIICGNEGGDLNDILYTVKALGMVVSTDVDFDSGPAVMNGFSLRWQSVFGGIGEYFENGEDNGGYAGVHARSAIGGFTGRFSIEPEMIVAIPPELSIAIIKNRGWLFPIDPRIESNLQRKD
;
A
#
# COMPACT_ATOMS: atom_id res chain seq x y z
N MET A 1 6.33 -14.81 -10.63
CA MET A 1 5.67 -14.65 -9.32
C MET A 1 6.70 -14.77 -8.20
N GLY A 2 6.41 -14.22 -7.02
CA GLY A 2 7.33 -14.22 -5.89
C GLY A 2 7.51 -15.61 -5.29
N LYS A 3 8.68 -15.87 -4.71
CA LYS A 3 9.09 -17.18 -4.16
C LYS A 3 8.09 -17.73 -3.14
N PHE A 4 7.52 -16.85 -2.31
CA PHE A 4 6.60 -17.24 -1.25
C PHE A 4 5.16 -17.35 -1.78
N TYR A 5 4.79 -16.56 -2.78
CA TYR A 5 3.48 -16.58 -3.43
C TYR A 5 3.13 -17.95 -4.04
N ASP A 6 4.08 -18.58 -4.72
CA ASP A 6 3.85 -19.85 -5.41
C ASP A 6 3.50 -20.99 -4.46
N ASN A 7 3.95 -20.91 -3.21
CA ASN A 7 3.68 -21.89 -2.16
C ASN A 7 2.55 -21.47 -1.21
N SER A 8 1.85 -20.37 -1.52
CA SER A 8 0.82 -19.80 -0.66
C SER A 8 -0.48 -20.61 -0.64
N ILE A 9 -1.36 -20.25 0.29
CA ILE A 9 -2.71 -20.81 0.46
C ILE A 9 -3.67 -20.49 -0.71
N ILE A 10 -3.30 -19.59 -1.63
CA ILE A 10 -4.19 -19.17 -2.72
C ILE A 10 -4.37 -20.32 -3.72
N PRO A 11 -5.61 -20.72 -4.05
CA PRO A 11 -5.86 -21.75 -5.05
C PRO A 11 -5.20 -21.42 -6.39
N GLN A 12 -4.65 -22.43 -7.06
CA GLN A 12 -3.86 -22.22 -8.28
C GLN A 12 -4.62 -21.45 -9.38
N ASN A 13 -5.93 -21.68 -9.51
CA ASN A 13 -6.79 -20.99 -10.47
C ASN A 13 -7.16 -19.55 -10.08
N LEU A 14 -6.87 -19.13 -8.84
CA LEU A 14 -7.08 -17.76 -8.34
C LEU A 14 -5.76 -16.99 -8.17
N LYS A 15 -4.62 -17.63 -8.43
CA LYS A 15 -3.32 -16.97 -8.40
C LYS A 15 -3.21 -15.98 -9.55
N ARG A 16 -2.61 -14.84 -9.26
CA ARG A 16 -2.26 -13.85 -10.29
C ARG A 16 -1.27 -14.47 -11.27
N ASN A 17 -1.37 -14.07 -12.54
CA ASN A 17 -0.58 -14.58 -13.65
C ASN A 17 0.30 -13.49 -14.30
N PHE A 18 0.47 -12.35 -13.65
CA PHE A 18 1.25 -11.22 -14.13
C PHE A 18 2.23 -10.76 -13.05
N ASP A 19 3.29 -10.06 -13.46
CA ASP A 19 4.23 -9.42 -12.55
C ASP A 19 3.73 -8.04 -12.14
N VAL A 20 3.58 -7.80 -10.83
CA VAL A 20 3.14 -6.50 -10.31
C VAL A 20 4.11 -5.37 -10.67
N TYR A 21 5.39 -5.67 -10.85
CA TYR A 21 6.39 -4.67 -11.25
C TYR A 21 6.22 -4.21 -12.69
N GLU A 22 5.75 -5.07 -13.59
CA GLU A 22 5.39 -4.64 -14.95
C GLU A 22 4.27 -3.61 -14.92
N ARG A 23 3.25 -3.82 -14.09
CA ARG A 23 2.16 -2.85 -13.91
C ARG A 23 2.64 -1.56 -13.26
N ILE A 24 3.46 -1.63 -12.20
CA ILE A 24 4.08 -0.45 -11.56
C ILE A 24 4.83 0.39 -12.58
N ASN A 25 5.65 -0.25 -13.43
CA ASN A 25 6.42 0.43 -14.47
C ASN A 25 5.51 1.08 -15.53
N ASN A 26 4.51 0.34 -16.03
CA ASN A 26 3.56 0.85 -17.03
C ASN A 26 2.73 2.03 -16.50
N LEU A 27 2.41 2.03 -15.21
CA LEU A 27 1.69 3.09 -14.52
C LEU A 27 2.57 4.29 -14.14
N GLY A 28 3.88 4.23 -14.43
CA GLY A 28 4.85 5.29 -14.14
C GLY A 28 5.08 5.52 -12.64
N ILE A 29 4.92 4.49 -11.82
CA ILE A 29 5.09 4.60 -10.36
C ILE A 29 6.57 4.51 -10.03
N ASP A 30 7.12 5.60 -9.47
CA ASP A 30 8.50 5.65 -9.01
C ASP A 30 8.63 5.03 -7.61
N LEU A 31 9.38 3.92 -7.53
CA LEU A 31 9.70 3.25 -6.27
C LEU A 31 10.91 3.89 -5.58
N GLY A 32 11.66 4.78 -6.23
CA GLY A 32 12.85 5.41 -5.68
C GLY A 32 14.00 4.43 -5.45
N THR A 33 14.94 4.82 -4.58
CA THR A 33 16.15 4.03 -4.25
C THR A 33 16.15 3.53 -2.81
N PHE A 34 17.09 2.61 -2.51
CA PHE A 34 17.26 2.09 -1.15
C PHE A 34 17.64 3.21 -0.18
N GLU A 35 18.56 4.09 -0.56
CA GLU A 35 19.08 5.19 0.25
C GLU A 35 17.99 6.21 0.60
N GLU A 36 17.05 6.44 -0.31
CA GLU A 36 15.94 7.36 -0.12
C GLU A 36 14.89 6.83 0.87
N ASN A 37 14.68 5.51 0.88
CA ASN A 37 13.51 4.91 1.53
C ASN A 37 13.83 4.07 2.77
N VAL A 38 15.02 3.48 2.84
CA VAL A 38 15.41 2.58 3.93
C VAL A 38 16.21 3.36 4.99
N THR A 39 15.51 3.70 6.06
CA THR A 39 16.08 4.35 7.25
C THR A 39 15.76 3.54 8.51
N ASN A 40 16.24 4.01 9.67
CA ASN A 40 15.88 3.46 10.97
C ASN A 40 14.87 4.36 11.70
N ILE A 41 14.12 3.76 12.62
CA ILE A 41 13.00 4.42 13.29
C ILE A 41 13.44 5.69 14.04
N THR A 42 14.68 5.73 14.56
CA THR A 42 15.19 6.89 15.32
C THR A 42 15.67 8.04 14.43
N LYS A 43 15.96 7.79 13.15
CA LYS A 43 16.30 8.80 12.14
C LYS A 43 15.09 9.28 11.33
N SER A 44 14.01 8.50 11.33
CA SER A 44 12.80 8.80 10.55
C SER A 44 12.02 10.04 10.98
N GLY A 45 12.26 10.52 12.21
CA GLY A 45 11.63 11.74 12.75
C GLY A 45 10.19 11.56 13.22
N LEU A 46 9.61 10.35 13.11
CA LEU A 46 8.25 10.04 13.57
C LEU A 46 8.27 9.00 14.69
N PRO A 47 7.41 9.13 15.72
CA PRO A 47 7.29 8.13 16.80
C PRO A 47 6.44 6.90 16.39
N ILE A 48 6.28 6.65 15.10
CA ILE A 48 5.44 5.59 14.54
C ILE A 48 6.18 4.85 13.43
N ALA A 49 5.86 3.57 13.25
CA ALA A 49 6.34 2.81 12.10
C ALA A 49 5.50 3.14 10.86
N SER A 50 6.12 3.11 9.69
CA SER A 50 5.43 3.20 8.41
C SER A 50 4.79 1.86 8.02
N VAL A 51 5.42 0.74 8.35
CA VAL A 51 4.89 -0.61 8.12
C VAL A 51 5.18 -1.48 9.34
N VAL A 52 4.21 -2.31 9.71
CA VAL A 52 4.34 -3.33 10.75
C VAL A 52 3.97 -4.70 10.19
N PHE A 53 4.86 -5.68 10.40
CA PHE A 53 4.66 -7.08 10.04
C PHE A 53 4.13 -7.86 11.23
N HIS A 54 3.00 -8.54 11.07
CA HIS A 54 2.46 -9.47 12.05
C HIS A 54 2.77 -10.90 11.64
N GLU A 55 3.17 -11.77 12.59
CA GLU A 55 3.63 -13.14 12.32
C GLU A 55 2.64 -14.01 11.52
N SER A 56 1.35 -13.66 11.53
CA SER A 56 0.31 -14.31 10.73
C SER A 56 0.39 -14.00 9.22
N GLY A 57 1.28 -13.12 8.78
CA GLY A 57 1.31 -12.61 7.40
C GLY A 57 0.45 -11.37 7.15
N LEU A 58 -0.14 -10.76 8.19
CA LEU A 58 -0.80 -9.46 8.03
C LEU A 58 0.24 -8.33 8.10
N VAL A 59 0.14 -7.38 7.19
CA VAL A 59 1.03 -6.22 7.12
C VAL A 59 0.19 -4.97 7.23
N TYR A 60 0.50 -4.14 8.22
CA TYR A 60 -0.20 -2.89 8.52
C TYR A 60 0.63 -1.73 7.99
N LEU A 61 0.04 -0.89 7.14
CA LEU A 61 0.64 0.32 6.62
C LEU A 61 0.00 1.51 7.31
N SER A 62 0.81 2.31 8.01
CA SER A 62 0.33 3.53 8.67
C SER A 62 -0.20 4.55 7.68
N GLY A 63 -1.16 5.35 8.16
CA GLY A 63 -1.80 6.40 7.38
C GLY A 63 -0.83 7.39 6.77
N GLU A 64 -1.22 7.97 5.63
CA GLU A 64 -0.47 9.05 4.98
C GLU A 64 -1.43 10.12 4.48
N GLY A 65 -1.32 11.32 5.03
CA GLY A 65 -2.08 12.48 4.59
C GLY A 65 -1.53 13.03 3.27
N GLY A 66 -2.42 13.40 2.36
CA GLY A 66 -2.03 14.05 1.11
C GLY A 66 -3.11 14.99 0.57
N GLY A 67 -2.72 15.76 -0.45
CA GLY A 67 -3.52 16.88 -0.97
C GLY A 67 -3.41 18.12 -0.10
N GLU A 68 -3.93 19.25 -0.59
CA GLU A 68 -3.67 20.57 -0.01
C GLU A 68 -4.93 21.24 0.56
N LYS A 69 -6.10 20.70 0.25
CA LYS A 69 -7.38 21.35 0.52
C LYS A 69 -8.36 20.40 1.18
N GLN A 70 -9.23 20.96 1.99
CA GLN A 70 -10.39 20.24 2.52
C GLN A 70 -11.37 19.90 1.39
N MET A 71 -12.03 18.76 1.50
CA MET A 71 -13.01 18.25 0.55
C MET A 71 -14.39 18.83 0.80
N ASN A 72 -15.15 18.94 -0.29
CA ASN A 72 -16.58 19.21 -0.35
C ASN A 72 -17.14 18.48 -1.58
N ASP A 73 -18.46 18.55 -1.80
CA ASP A 73 -19.12 17.81 -2.88
C ASP A 73 -19.02 18.48 -4.26
N ASP A 74 -18.19 19.51 -4.41
CA ASP A 74 -17.89 20.07 -5.73
C ASP A 74 -17.12 19.04 -6.58
N PRO A 75 -17.58 18.71 -7.81
CA PRO A 75 -16.94 17.68 -8.63
C PRO A 75 -15.46 17.90 -8.91
N GLU A 76 -15.02 19.15 -9.10
CA GLU A 76 -13.61 19.46 -9.32
C GLU A 76 -12.80 19.25 -8.03
N ARG A 77 -13.37 19.61 -6.87
CA ARG A 77 -12.74 19.31 -5.57
C ARG A 77 -12.65 17.80 -5.31
N VAL A 78 -13.68 17.02 -5.65
CA VAL A 78 -13.65 15.56 -5.54
C VAL A 78 -12.54 14.98 -6.42
N LYS A 79 -12.37 15.50 -7.64
CA LYS A 79 -11.29 15.10 -8.55
C LYS A 79 -9.90 15.45 -8.01
N GLU A 80 -9.72 16.63 -7.43
CA GLU A 80 -8.48 16.99 -6.71
C GLU A 80 -8.18 15.97 -5.60
N GLY A 81 -9.19 15.58 -4.83
CA GLY A 81 -9.07 14.56 -3.78
C GLY A 81 -8.73 13.18 -4.32
N GLN A 82 -9.34 12.76 -5.44
CA GLN A 82 -9.00 11.49 -6.10
C GLN A 82 -7.53 11.47 -6.55
N LEU A 83 -7.03 12.56 -7.13
CA LEU A 83 -5.62 12.67 -7.53
C LEU A 83 -4.68 12.62 -6.33
N ALA A 84 -5.04 13.25 -5.21
CA ALA A 84 -4.29 13.12 -3.96
C ALA A 84 -4.28 11.66 -3.46
N ALA A 85 -5.43 11.01 -3.48
CA ALA A 85 -5.58 9.61 -3.09
C ALA A 85 -4.75 8.65 -3.96
N GLN A 86 -4.66 8.89 -5.28
CA GLN A 86 -3.81 8.13 -6.20
C GLN A 86 -2.33 8.26 -5.85
N LYS A 87 -1.85 9.48 -5.59
CA LYS A 87 -0.45 9.73 -5.20
C LYS A 87 -0.08 9.02 -3.89
N ILE A 88 -1.02 8.94 -2.95
CA ILE A 88 -0.81 8.22 -1.70
C ILE A 88 -0.74 6.71 -1.95
N ALA A 89 -1.56 6.15 -2.85
CA ALA A 89 -1.45 4.75 -3.25
C ALA A 89 -0.05 4.44 -3.81
N ASP A 90 0.49 5.31 -4.66
CA ASP A 90 1.85 5.19 -5.21
C ASP A 90 2.93 5.24 -4.11
N ASN A 91 2.79 6.13 -3.13
CA ASN A 91 3.71 6.16 -1.98
C ASN A 91 3.59 4.91 -1.10
N MET A 92 2.38 4.42 -0.84
CA MET A 92 2.18 3.19 -0.09
C MET A 92 2.78 1.97 -0.78
N LEU A 93 2.71 1.89 -2.12
CA LEU A 93 3.38 0.86 -2.91
C LEU A 93 4.90 0.91 -2.72
N ARG A 94 5.49 2.11 -2.82
CA ARG A 94 6.92 2.34 -2.57
C ARG A 94 7.34 1.98 -1.16
N ARG A 95 6.60 2.41 -0.14
CA ARG A 95 6.83 2.06 1.26
C ARG A 95 6.77 0.54 1.46
N LEU A 96 5.76 -0.12 0.90
CA LEU A 96 5.59 -1.56 1.02
C LEU A 96 6.70 -2.33 0.31
N HIS A 97 7.10 -1.88 -0.88
CA HIS A 97 8.22 -2.44 -1.64
C HIS A 97 9.47 -2.49 -0.78
N TRP A 98 9.95 -1.33 -0.31
CA TRP A 98 11.16 -1.25 0.51
C TRP A 98 11.00 -1.94 1.86
N ALA A 99 9.82 -1.87 2.46
CA ALA A 99 9.53 -2.57 3.71
C ALA A 99 9.65 -4.08 3.57
N ILE A 100 9.39 -4.67 2.40
CA ILE A 100 9.53 -6.11 2.15
C ILE A 100 10.97 -6.46 1.76
N ILE A 101 11.58 -5.71 0.82
CA ILE A 101 12.83 -6.16 0.18
C ILE A 101 14.10 -5.78 0.97
N CYS A 102 14.05 -4.83 1.90
CA CYS A 102 15.27 -4.21 2.44
C CYS A 102 16.19 -5.16 3.23
N GLY A 103 15.68 -6.29 3.72
CA GLY A 103 16.47 -7.29 4.44
C GLY A 103 16.89 -8.50 3.61
N ASN A 104 16.59 -8.51 2.31
CA ASN A 104 16.92 -9.60 1.39
C ASN A 104 16.37 -10.98 1.83
N GLU A 105 15.19 -11.01 2.45
CA GLU A 105 14.52 -12.26 2.87
C GLU A 105 14.00 -13.10 1.69
N GLY A 106 14.12 -12.57 0.46
CA GLY A 106 13.78 -13.23 -0.79
C GLY A 106 12.31 -13.11 -1.19
N GLY A 107 11.59 -12.17 -0.58
CA GLY A 107 10.23 -11.80 -0.99
C GLY A 107 10.18 -10.40 -1.58
N ASP A 108 9.07 -10.08 -2.25
CA ASP A 108 8.83 -8.81 -2.93
C ASP A 108 7.32 -8.47 -3.03
N LEU A 109 6.93 -7.46 -3.81
CA LEU A 109 5.52 -7.11 -4.01
C LEU A 109 4.70 -8.22 -4.72
N ASN A 110 5.31 -9.12 -5.49
CA ASN A 110 4.60 -10.26 -6.04
C ASN A 110 4.16 -11.25 -4.96
N ASP A 111 4.72 -11.19 -3.76
CA ASP A 111 4.31 -12.00 -2.61
C ASP A 111 3.09 -11.45 -1.86
N ILE A 112 2.51 -10.32 -2.27
CA ILE A 112 1.21 -9.89 -1.73
C ILE A 112 0.14 -10.91 -2.10
N LEU A 113 -0.54 -11.51 -1.13
CA LEU A 113 -1.63 -12.46 -1.39
C LEU A 113 -2.87 -11.72 -1.88
N TYR A 114 -3.36 -10.79 -1.05
CA TYR A 114 -4.52 -9.95 -1.30
C TYR A 114 -4.54 -8.77 -0.33
N THR A 115 -5.35 -7.78 -0.66
CA THR A 115 -5.56 -6.57 0.14
C THR A 115 -6.75 -6.81 1.07
N VAL A 116 -6.54 -6.63 2.38
CA VAL A 116 -7.57 -6.96 3.39
C VAL A 116 -8.54 -5.80 3.55
N LYS A 117 -8.00 -4.62 3.85
CA LYS A 117 -8.78 -3.46 4.25
C LYS A 117 -8.05 -2.18 3.90
N ALA A 118 -8.77 -1.19 3.39
CA ALA A 118 -8.34 0.20 3.38
C ALA A 118 -9.29 1.07 4.22
N LEU A 119 -8.76 2.06 4.91
CA LEU A 119 -9.54 3.07 5.61
C LEU A 119 -9.14 4.44 5.04
N GLY A 120 -10.09 5.16 4.46
CA GLY A 120 -9.89 6.50 3.93
C GLY A 120 -10.51 7.53 4.86
N MET A 121 -9.67 8.35 5.48
CA MET A 121 -10.11 9.49 6.28
C MET A 121 -10.09 10.72 5.37
N VAL A 122 -11.24 11.12 4.88
CA VAL A 122 -11.41 12.24 3.95
C VAL A 122 -11.66 13.51 4.76
N VAL A 123 -10.83 14.52 4.58
CA VAL A 123 -10.92 15.75 5.36
C VAL A 123 -12.05 16.62 4.80
N SER A 124 -13.13 16.81 5.54
CA SER A 124 -14.21 17.73 5.19
C SER A 124 -14.67 18.48 6.44
N THR A 125 -14.94 19.77 6.30
CA THR A 125 -15.49 20.60 7.39
C THR A 125 -17.00 20.50 7.51
N ASP A 126 -17.65 19.98 6.48
CA ASP A 126 -19.08 19.76 6.42
C ASP A 126 -19.42 18.34 6.89
N VAL A 127 -20.40 18.26 7.79
CA VAL A 127 -20.94 16.99 8.30
C VAL A 127 -21.90 16.32 7.32
N ASP A 128 -22.45 17.09 6.38
CA ASP A 128 -23.33 16.58 5.31
C ASP A 128 -22.54 16.15 4.06
N PHE A 129 -21.21 16.24 4.09
CA PHE A 129 -20.33 15.80 3.01
C PHE A 129 -20.50 14.28 2.73
N ASP A 130 -20.91 13.94 1.51
CA ASP A 130 -21.23 12.56 1.11
C ASP A 130 -20.25 12.00 0.05
N SER A 131 -19.39 12.84 -0.54
CA SER A 131 -18.44 12.39 -1.57
C SER A 131 -17.20 11.66 -1.04
N GLY A 132 -17.13 11.32 0.25
CA GLY A 132 -16.00 10.58 0.85
C GLY A 132 -15.64 9.29 0.10
N PRO A 133 -16.61 8.40 -0.21
CA PRO A 133 -16.37 7.23 -1.04
C PRO A 133 -15.86 7.57 -2.46
N ALA A 134 -16.36 8.64 -3.07
CA ALA A 134 -15.95 9.06 -4.41
C ALA A 134 -14.49 9.55 -4.44
N VAL A 135 -14.05 10.30 -3.41
CA VAL A 135 -12.65 10.69 -3.22
C VAL A 135 -11.76 9.46 -3.06
N MET A 136 -12.14 8.54 -2.17
CA MET A 136 -11.35 7.35 -1.87
C MET A 136 -11.26 6.37 -3.07
N ASN A 137 -12.13 6.48 -4.07
CA ASN A 137 -12.01 5.69 -5.30
C ASN A 137 -10.70 5.97 -6.06
N GLY A 138 -10.13 7.18 -5.94
CA GLY A 138 -8.81 7.47 -6.51
C GLY A 138 -7.74 6.52 -5.98
N PHE A 139 -7.70 6.29 -4.66
CA PHE A 139 -6.80 5.33 -4.04
C PHE A 139 -7.14 3.90 -4.46
N SER A 140 -8.41 3.51 -4.32
CA SER A 140 -8.82 2.12 -4.54
C SER A 140 -8.56 1.65 -5.96
N LEU A 141 -8.88 2.48 -6.97
CA LEU A 141 -8.65 2.14 -8.37
C LEU A 141 -7.16 2.08 -8.69
N ARG A 142 -6.35 3.03 -8.18
CA ARG A 142 -4.90 3.02 -8.40
C ARG A 142 -4.22 1.79 -7.81
N TRP A 143 -4.58 1.41 -6.59
CA TRP A 143 -4.08 0.22 -5.93
C TRP A 143 -4.47 -1.06 -6.68
N GLN A 144 -5.74 -1.13 -7.13
CA GLN A 144 -6.25 -2.26 -7.91
C GLN A 144 -5.61 -2.36 -9.29
N SER A 145 -5.20 -1.24 -9.91
CA SER A 145 -4.42 -1.30 -11.15
C SER A 145 -3.13 -2.08 -10.98
N VAL A 146 -2.49 -2.06 -9.79
CA VAL A 146 -1.24 -2.80 -9.55
C VAL A 146 -1.46 -4.26 -9.18
N PHE A 147 -2.41 -4.57 -8.28
CA PHE A 147 -2.58 -5.94 -7.76
C PHE A 147 -3.75 -6.72 -8.39
N GLY A 148 -4.46 -6.11 -9.34
CA GLY A 148 -5.64 -6.67 -9.96
C GLY A 148 -6.94 -6.23 -9.27
N GLY A 149 -7.98 -5.98 -10.06
CA GLY A 149 -9.27 -5.50 -9.61
C GLY A 149 -10.02 -4.77 -10.72
N ILE A 150 -10.74 -3.70 -10.40
CA ILE A 150 -11.51 -2.90 -11.36
C ILE A 150 -10.79 -1.60 -11.77
N GLY A 151 -9.46 -1.61 -11.76
CA GLY A 151 -8.60 -0.48 -12.13
C GLY A 151 -8.29 -0.41 -13.62
N GLU A 152 -7.10 0.09 -13.97
CA GLU A 152 -6.65 0.38 -15.34
C GLU A 152 -6.72 -0.83 -16.29
N TYR A 153 -6.48 -2.03 -15.76
CA TYR A 153 -6.40 -3.28 -16.55
C TYR A 153 -7.71 -4.08 -16.54
N PHE A 154 -8.80 -3.49 -16.07
CA PHE A 154 -10.12 -4.12 -16.09
C PHE A 154 -10.81 -3.86 -17.43
N GLU A 155 -10.85 -4.87 -18.28
CA GLU A 155 -11.39 -4.79 -19.63
C GLU A 155 -12.44 -5.89 -19.85
N ASN A 156 -13.51 -5.57 -20.59
CA ASN A 156 -14.57 -6.54 -20.93
C ASN A 156 -15.20 -7.28 -19.73
N GLY A 157 -15.17 -6.68 -18.54
CA GLY A 157 -15.76 -7.24 -17.33
C GLY A 157 -14.82 -8.13 -16.51
N GLU A 158 -13.54 -8.21 -16.86
CA GLU A 158 -12.54 -8.96 -16.10
C GLU A 158 -11.17 -8.27 -16.05
N ASP A 159 -10.42 -8.51 -14.98
CA ASP A 159 -8.95 -8.37 -14.98
C ASP A 159 -8.39 -9.79 -14.97
N ASN A 160 -7.75 -10.18 -16.07
CA ASN A 160 -7.17 -11.52 -16.25
C ASN A 160 -6.14 -11.89 -15.18
N GLY A 161 -5.64 -10.88 -14.46
CA GLY A 161 -4.74 -11.00 -13.34
C GLY A 161 -5.40 -11.32 -12.00
N GLY A 162 -6.73 -11.29 -11.90
CA GLY A 162 -7.48 -11.56 -10.67
C GLY A 162 -7.77 -10.30 -9.84
N TYR A 163 -8.15 -10.52 -8.57
CA TYR A 163 -8.77 -9.48 -7.72
C TYR A 163 -8.01 -9.20 -6.43
N ALA A 164 -6.70 -9.44 -6.39
CA ALA A 164 -5.93 -9.32 -5.15
C ALA A 164 -5.81 -7.88 -4.62
N GLY A 165 -6.01 -6.87 -5.47
CA GLY A 165 -6.09 -5.47 -5.06
C GLY A 165 -7.44 -5.06 -4.48
N VAL A 166 -8.49 -5.86 -4.69
CA VAL A 166 -9.83 -5.59 -4.14
C VAL A 166 -9.78 -5.73 -2.62
N HIS A 167 -10.43 -4.82 -1.90
CA HIS A 167 -10.36 -4.73 -0.45
C HIS A 167 -11.69 -4.28 0.16
N ALA A 168 -11.94 -4.71 1.40
CA ALA A 168 -12.96 -4.07 2.21
C ALA A 168 -12.56 -2.61 2.48
N ARG A 169 -13.52 -1.73 2.70
CA ARG A 169 -13.23 -0.30 2.83
C ARG A 169 -14.09 0.43 3.84
N SER A 170 -13.53 1.45 4.48
CA SER A 170 -14.27 2.54 5.12
C SER A 170 -13.81 3.83 4.45
N ALA A 171 -14.73 4.74 4.14
CA ALA A 171 -14.41 6.06 3.62
C ALA A 171 -15.24 7.08 4.40
N ILE A 172 -14.61 7.79 5.33
CA ILE A 172 -15.29 8.63 6.31
C ILE A 172 -14.89 10.09 6.13
N GLY A 173 -15.88 10.99 6.17
CA GLY A 173 -15.71 12.44 6.20
C GLY A 173 -15.92 13.02 7.60
N GLY A 174 -15.99 14.35 7.68
CA GLY A 174 -16.53 15.06 8.86
C GLY A 174 -15.50 15.45 9.92
N PHE A 175 -14.23 15.64 9.54
CA PHE A 175 -13.20 16.18 10.43
C PHE A 175 -12.31 17.20 9.72
N THR A 176 -11.77 18.16 10.50
CA THR A 176 -10.96 19.27 10.00
C THR A 176 -9.49 18.91 9.89
N GLY A 177 -8.84 19.34 8.81
CA GLY A 177 -7.40 19.16 8.56
C GLY A 177 -6.90 20.14 7.50
N ARG A 178 -5.58 20.18 7.25
CA ARG A 178 -4.94 21.00 6.20
C ARG A 178 -4.47 20.18 4.99
N PHE A 179 -5.09 19.03 4.80
CA PHE A 179 -4.86 18.10 3.69
C PHE A 179 -6.22 17.59 3.18
N SER A 180 -6.23 16.72 2.19
CA SER A 180 -7.45 16.25 1.51
C SER A 180 -7.93 14.89 2.01
N ILE A 181 -7.00 13.95 2.15
CA ILE A 181 -7.32 12.57 2.52
C ILE A 181 -6.12 11.92 3.19
N GLU A 182 -6.38 11.01 4.13
CA GLU A 182 -5.40 10.13 4.76
C GLU A 182 -5.91 8.67 4.69
N PRO A 183 -5.48 7.91 3.67
CA PRO A 183 -5.64 6.47 3.62
C PRO A 183 -4.69 5.76 4.59
N GLU A 184 -5.13 4.63 5.16
CA GLU A 184 -4.32 3.58 5.78
C GLU A 184 -4.76 2.19 5.28
N MET A 185 -3.94 1.16 5.46
CA MET A 185 -4.19 -0.13 4.80
C MET A 185 -3.62 -1.36 5.51
N ILE A 186 -4.28 -2.50 5.29
CA ILE A 186 -3.84 -3.83 5.70
C ILE A 186 -3.78 -4.73 4.47
N VAL A 187 -2.64 -5.40 4.25
CA VAL A 187 -2.45 -6.41 3.21
C VAL A 187 -2.03 -7.75 3.82
N ALA A 188 -2.20 -8.83 3.07
CA ALA A 188 -1.74 -10.16 3.46
C ALA A 188 -0.54 -10.58 2.59
N ILE A 189 0.47 -11.16 3.22
CA ILE A 189 1.60 -11.89 2.62
C ILE A 189 1.61 -13.34 3.15
N PRO A 190 2.35 -14.27 2.52
CA PRO A 190 2.62 -15.58 3.11
C PRO A 190 3.17 -15.44 4.54
N PRO A 191 2.64 -16.19 5.53
CA PRO A 191 3.16 -16.19 6.89
C PRO A 191 4.66 -16.48 6.95
N GLU A 192 5.17 -17.35 6.08
CA GLU A 192 6.58 -17.73 5.99
C GLU A 192 7.47 -16.52 5.65
N LEU A 193 7.01 -15.63 4.77
CA LEU A 193 7.73 -14.39 4.45
C LEU A 193 7.74 -13.45 5.67
N SER A 194 6.60 -13.27 6.33
CA SER A 194 6.53 -12.43 7.53
C SER A 194 7.43 -12.96 8.65
N ILE A 195 7.44 -14.27 8.87
CA ILE A 195 8.31 -14.92 9.86
C ILE A 195 9.78 -14.74 9.50
N ALA A 196 10.14 -14.85 8.22
CA ALA A 196 11.50 -14.61 7.76
C ALA A 196 11.95 -13.16 8.03
N ILE A 197 11.11 -12.17 7.69
CA ILE A 197 11.36 -10.75 7.96
C ILE A 197 11.56 -10.51 9.46
N ILE A 198 10.63 -11.00 10.29
CA ILE A 198 10.65 -10.79 11.75
C ILE A 198 11.91 -11.39 12.37
N LYS A 199 12.30 -12.61 11.96
CA LYS A 199 13.51 -13.26 12.48
C LYS A 199 14.80 -12.57 12.05
N ASN A 200 14.83 -11.98 10.85
CA ASN A 200 16.03 -11.38 10.29
C ASN A 200 16.26 -9.94 10.79
N ARG A 201 15.19 -9.14 10.82
CA ARG A 201 15.28 -7.69 11.08
C ARG A 201 14.15 -7.09 11.92
N GLY A 202 13.33 -7.94 12.56
CA GLY A 202 12.19 -7.51 13.35
C GLY A 202 10.97 -7.15 12.50
N TRP A 203 9.95 -6.59 13.16
CA TRP A 203 8.62 -6.38 12.59
C TRP A 203 8.33 -4.95 12.12
N LEU A 204 9.29 -4.03 12.26
CA LEU A 204 9.09 -2.61 12.00
C LEU A 204 9.81 -2.15 10.73
N PHE A 205 9.16 -1.26 9.99
CA PHE A 205 9.78 -0.41 8.99
C PHE A 205 9.30 1.04 9.21
N PRO A 206 10.16 2.07 9.33
CA PRO A 206 11.62 2.01 9.30
C PRO A 206 12.22 1.07 10.35
N ILE A 207 13.41 0.55 10.07
CA ILE A 207 13.96 -0.60 10.81
C ILE A 207 14.38 -0.23 12.24
N ASP A 208 14.51 -1.24 13.10
CA ASP A 208 15.16 -1.08 14.39
C ASP A 208 16.67 -0.81 14.21
N PRO A 209 17.23 0.26 14.78
CA PRO A 209 18.65 0.59 14.63
C PRO A 209 19.59 -0.53 15.13
N ARG A 210 19.14 -1.41 16.03
CA ARG A 210 19.93 -2.53 16.55
C ARG A 210 20.25 -3.60 15.50
N ILE A 211 19.52 -3.62 14.38
CA ILE A 211 19.72 -4.58 13.29
C ILE A 211 20.15 -3.91 11.97
N GLU A 212 20.42 -2.60 11.97
CA GLU A 212 20.82 -1.84 10.78
C GLU A 212 22.10 -2.41 10.13
N SER A 213 23.06 -2.88 10.93
CA SER A 213 24.29 -3.52 10.44
C SER A 213 24.06 -4.88 9.76
N ASN A 214 22.91 -5.51 10.00
CA ASN A 214 22.59 -6.83 9.46
C ASN A 214 21.90 -6.73 8.10
N LEU A 215 21.45 -5.54 7.68
CA LEU A 215 20.93 -5.36 6.34
C LEU A 215 22.06 -5.50 5.33
N GLN A 216 21.95 -6.51 4.46
CA GLN A 216 22.84 -6.62 3.31
C GLN A 216 22.50 -5.48 2.35
N ARG A 217 23.38 -4.47 2.27
CA ARG A 217 23.32 -3.48 1.19
C ARG A 217 23.33 -4.23 -0.13
N LYS A 218 22.37 -3.92 -1.00
CA LYS A 218 22.45 -4.28 -2.41
C LYS A 218 22.57 -3.00 -3.21
N ASP A 219 23.69 -2.91 -3.94
CA ASP A 219 23.84 -2.07 -5.13
C ASP A 219 22.87 -2.53 -6.22
#